data_AF-A0A9X8YR71-F1
#
_entry.id   AF-A0A9X8YR71-F1
#
_cell.length_a   1.000
_cell.length_b   1.000
_cell.length_c   1.000
_cell.angle_alpha   90.00
_cell.angle_beta   90.00
_cell.angle_gamma   90.00
#
_symmetry.space_group_name_H-M   'P 1'
#
loop_
_entity.id
_entity.type
_entity.pdbx_description
1 polymer ?
#
loop_
_entity_poly.entity_id
_entity_poly.type
_entity_poly.pdbx_seq_one_letter_code
_entity_poly.pdbx_strand_id
1 'polypeptide(L)'
;GACVGMRGARVQAVSSELGGERIDIILWDDNPAQFVINAMAPADVASIVVDEDNCTMDIAVEASNLAQAIGRNGQNVRLASQLLKQHRGDDRWELNVMTADDLQAKHQAEAHAAIDTFTKYLDIDEDFATVLVEEGFSTLEELAYVPIKELLEIDGLDEDTVEALRERAKAALTTLALAQEESLGDNKPADDLLNLPGLERSMAFKLAARGVCTLEDLAEQGVDDLADIEGLSDEQAGELIMAARNICWFGDNA
;
A
#
# COMPACT_ATOMS: atom_id res chain seq x y z
N GLY A 1 -27.43 15.36 -11.95
CA GLY A 1 -28.68 15.72 -12.66
C GLY A 1 -28.58 15.66 -14.18
N ALA A 2 -27.61 16.35 -14.77
CA ALA A 2 -27.41 16.42 -16.22
C ALA A 2 -27.03 15.08 -16.90
N CYS A 3 -26.54 14.08 -16.18
CA CYS A 3 -26.32 12.74 -16.73
C CYS A 3 -27.55 11.82 -16.53
N VAL A 4 -28.28 12.01 -15.43
CA VAL A 4 -29.41 11.15 -15.00
C VAL A 4 -30.66 11.36 -15.87
N GLY A 5 -31.01 12.62 -16.17
CA GLY A 5 -32.25 12.94 -16.91
C GLY A 5 -33.50 12.92 -16.03
N MET A 6 -34.66 13.26 -16.60
CA MET A 6 -35.92 13.22 -15.85
C MET A 6 -36.17 11.79 -15.36
N ARG A 7 -36.25 11.60 -14.04
CA ARG A 7 -36.46 10.31 -13.38
C ARG A 7 -35.50 9.19 -13.83
N GLY A 8 -34.26 9.53 -14.18
CA GLY A 8 -33.27 8.53 -14.59
C GLY A 8 -33.35 8.05 -16.04
N ALA A 9 -34.18 8.68 -16.88
CA ALA A 9 -34.41 8.22 -18.25
C ALA A 9 -33.13 8.05 -19.10
N ARG A 10 -32.11 8.89 -18.88
CA ARG A 10 -30.86 8.82 -19.65
C ARG A 10 -29.94 7.71 -19.17
N VAL A 11 -29.75 7.59 -17.85
CA VAL A 11 -28.92 6.51 -17.29
C VAL A 11 -29.55 5.14 -17.53
N GLN A 12 -30.88 5.05 -17.50
CA GLN A 12 -31.61 3.81 -17.84
C GLN A 12 -31.47 3.42 -19.31
N ALA A 13 -31.42 4.39 -20.23
CA ALA A 13 -31.18 4.12 -21.64
C ALA A 13 -29.79 3.51 -21.86
N VAL A 14 -28.75 4.10 -21.26
CA VAL A 14 -27.37 3.55 -21.33
C VAL A 14 -27.29 2.18 -20.66
N SER A 15 -27.89 2.01 -19.48
CA SER A 15 -27.97 0.72 -18.78
C SER A 15 -28.61 -0.36 -19.67
N SER A 16 -29.66 -0.02 -20.43
CA SER A 16 -30.30 -0.94 -21.36
C SER A 16 -29.40 -1.32 -22.55
N GLU A 17 -28.58 -0.40 -23.05
CA GLU A 17 -27.59 -0.69 -24.09
C GLU A 17 -26.45 -1.61 -23.59
N LEU A 18 -26.12 -1.52 -22.30
CA LEU A 18 -25.14 -2.39 -21.63
C LEU A 18 -25.76 -3.68 -21.08
N GLY A 19 -26.93 -4.10 -21.55
CA GLY A 19 -27.55 -5.37 -21.15
C GLY A 19 -28.12 -5.38 -19.72
N GLY A 20 -28.48 -4.22 -19.19
CA GLY A 20 -29.08 -4.07 -17.86
C GLY A 20 -28.06 -3.88 -16.74
N GLU A 21 -26.83 -3.47 -17.06
CA GLU A 21 -25.81 -3.15 -16.07
C GLU A 21 -26.26 -2.02 -15.13
N ARG A 22 -25.95 -2.13 -13.84
CA ARG A 22 -26.25 -1.07 -12.86
C ARG A 22 -25.18 0.01 -12.96
N ILE A 23 -25.61 1.25 -13.20
CA ILE A 23 -24.73 2.40 -13.36
C ILE A 23 -25.04 3.39 -12.26
N ASP A 24 -24.04 3.64 -11.40
CA ASP A 24 -24.09 4.68 -10.38
C ASP A 24 -23.31 5.91 -10.86
N ILE A 25 -23.91 7.09 -10.67
CA ILE A 25 -23.31 8.38 -11.04
C ILE A 25 -22.92 9.08 -9.75
N ILE A 26 -21.62 9.14 -9.50
CA ILE A 26 -21.05 9.79 -8.33
C ILE A 26 -20.68 11.25 -8.62
N LEU A 27 -20.53 12.04 -7.57
CA LEU A 27 -20.01 13.39 -7.68
C LEU A 27 -18.48 13.33 -7.67
N TRP A 28 -17.86 13.95 -8.66
CA TRP A 28 -16.42 14.13 -8.68
C TRP A 28 -16.02 15.31 -7.79
N ASP A 29 -14.88 15.19 -7.12
CA ASP A 29 -14.29 16.22 -6.28
C ASP A 29 -12.76 16.23 -6.48
N ASP A 30 -12.14 17.40 -6.35
CA ASP A 30 -10.68 17.56 -6.41
C ASP A 30 -10.00 17.00 -5.15
N ASN A 31 -10.70 17.03 -4.01
CA ASN A 31 -10.20 16.46 -2.78
C ASN A 31 -10.34 14.93 -2.83
N PRO A 32 -9.23 14.17 -2.74
CA PRO A 32 -9.23 12.73 -2.87
C PRO A 32 -10.08 12.01 -1.80
N ALA A 33 -10.08 12.51 -0.56
CA ALA A 33 -10.89 11.95 0.50
C ALA A 33 -12.38 12.17 0.20
N GLN A 34 -12.76 13.37 -0.26
CA GLN A 34 -14.14 13.66 -0.64
C GLN A 34 -14.59 12.87 -1.87
N PHE A 35 -13.70 12.68 -2.84
CA PHE A 35 -13.92 11.84 -4.00
C PHE A 35 -14.22 10.39 -3.60
N VAL A 36 -13.43 9.82 -2.67
CA VAL A 36 -13.66 8.46 -2.16
C VAL A 36 -14.97 8.35 -1.39
N ILE A 37 -15.32 9.34 -0.55
CA ILE A 37 -16.65 9.38 0.11
C ILE A 37 -17.77 9.29 -0.94
N ASN A 38 -17.66 10.06 -2.01
CA ASN A 38 -18.65 10.06 -3.09
C ASN A 38 -18.65 8.73 -3.87
N ALA A 39 -17.47 8.11 -4.06
CA ALA A 39 -17.31 6.83 -4.75
C ALA A 39 -17.82 5.62 -3.96
N MET A 40 -17.86 5.72 -2.63
CA MET A 40 -18.39 4.66 -1.75
C MET A 40 -19.92 4.62 -1.70
N ALA A 41 -20.61 5.61 -2.27
CA ALA A 41 -22.06 5.61 -2.39
C ALA A 41 -22.54 4.32 -3.09
N PRO A 42 -23.57 3.64 -2.56
CA PRO A 42 -24.57 4.12 -1.59
C PRO A 42 -24.24 3.90 -0.10
N ALA A 43 -23.04 3.44 0.25
CA ALA A 43 -22.67 3.25 1.65
C ALA A 43 -22.20 4.56 2.28
N ASP A 44 -22.65 4.84 3.51
CA ASP A 44 -22.21 6.02 4.25
C ASP A 44 -20.87 5.76 4.92
N VAL A 45 -19.90 6.65 4.66
CA VAL A 45 -18.57 6.64 5.25
C VAL A 45 -18.56 7.45 6.53
N ALA A 46 -18.02 6.89 7.61
CA ALA A 46 -17.92 7.56 8.92
C ALA A 46 -16.63 8.38 9.04
N SER A 47 -15.49 7.80 8.67
CA SER A 47 -14.19 8.48 8.63
C SER A 47 -13.27 7.85 7.59
N ILE A 48 -12.28 8.62 7.15
CA ILE A 48 -11.22 8.14 6.25
C ILE A 48 -9.89 8.58 6.84
N VAL A 49 -8.94 7.65 6.87
CA VAL A 49 -7.52 7.95 7.12
C VAL A 49 -6.75 7.69 5.84
N VAL A 50 -5.88 8.63 5.48
CA VAL A 50 -5.11 8.61 4.24
C VAL A 50 -3.64 8.50 4.61
N ASP A 51 -2.99 7.48 4.06
CA ASP A 51 -1.56 7.28 4.13
C ASP A 51 -0.98 7.50 2.72
N GLU A 52 -0.31 8.63 2.52
CA GLU A 52 0.24 9.00 1.21
C GLU A 52 1.52 8.22 0.88
N ASP A 53 2.29 7.82 1.89
CA ASP A 53 3.56 7.12 1.70
C ASP A 53 3.34 5.68 1.23
N ASN A 54 2.40 4.98 1.87
CA ASN A 54 1.99 3.64 1.46
C ASN A 54 0.93 3.66 0.35
N CYS A 55 0.44 4.84 -0.04
CA CYS A 55 -0.66 5.00 -1.00
C CYS A 55 -1.89 4.18 -0.59
N THR A 56 -2.29 4.25 0.68
CA THR A 56 -3.48 3.53 1.16
C THR A 56 -4.49 4.49 1.76
N MET A 57 -5.78 4.14 1.66
CA MET A 57 -6.82 4.81 2.43
C MET A 57 -7.65 3.79 3.19
N ASP A 58 -7.72 3.99 4.50
CA ASP A 58 -8.59 3.22 5.38
C ASP A 58 -9.91 3.94 5.58
N ILE A 59 -11.00 3.25 5.24
CA ILE A 59 -12.36 3.76 5.26
C ILE A 59 -13.09 3.07 6.41
N ALA A 60 -13.45 3.84 7.43
CA ALA A 60 -14.31 3.38 8.50
C ALA A 60 -15.78 3.57 8.12
N VAL A 61 -16.57 2.53 8.31
CA VAL A 61 -18.03 2.55 8.17
C VAL A 61 -18.70 1.97 9.42
N GLU A 62 -19.98 2.29 9.61
CA GLU A 62 -20.78 1.59 10.61
C GLU A 62 -20.92 0.10 10.25
N ALA A 63 -20.98 -0.78 11.25
CA ALA A 63 -21.12 -2.22 11.04
C ALA A 63 -22.35 -2.60 10.20
N SER A 64 -23.43 -1.81 10.30
CA SER A 64 -24.64 -1.91 9.48
C SER A 64 -24.38 -1.67 7.99
N ASN A 65 -23.44 -0.78 7.66
CA ASN A 65 -23.10 -0.35 6.31
C ASN A 65 -21.91 -1.11 5.71
N LEU A 66 -21.14 -1.86 6.51
CA LEU A 66 -19.96 -2.62 6.05
C LEU A 66 -20.26 -3.53 4.85
N ALA A 67 -21.35 -4.31 4.92
CA ALA A 67 -21.73 -5.21 3.84
C ALA A 67 -22.07 -4.46 2.54
N GLN A 68 -22.66 -3.28 2.64
CA GLN A 68 -22.99 -2.42 1.50
C GLN A 68 -21.73 -1.76 0.92
N ALA A 69 -20.83 -1.31 1.79
CA ALA A 69 -19.57 -0.67 1.43
C ALA A 69 -18.64 -1.62 0.66
N ILE A 70 -18.55 -2.89 1.09
CA ILE A 70 -17.81 -3.94 0.38
C ILE A 70 -18.54 -4.30 -0.93
N GLY A 71 -19.86 -4.44 -0.86
CA GLY A 71 -20.68 -4.88 -1.99
C GLY A 71 -20.53 -6.38 -2.30
N ARG A 72 -21.29 -6.87 -3.28
CA ARG A 72 -21.26 -8.29 -3.66
C ARG A 72 -19.87 -8.67 -4.17
N ASN A 73 -19.22 -9.64 -3.54
CA ASN A 73 -17.85 -10.08 -3.88
C ASN A 73 -16.81 -8.94 -3.88
N GLY A 74 -16.98 -7.92 -3.02
CA GLY A 74 -16.05 -6.79 -2.98
C GLY A 74 -16.17 -5.85 -4.18
N GLN A 75 -17.24 -5.96 -4.98
CA GLN A 75 -17.39 -5.18 -6.20
C GLN A 75 -17.36 -3.66 -5.94
N ASN A 76 -17.98 -3.18 -4.87
CA ASN A 76 -18.10 -1.75 -4.62
C ASN A 76 -16.74 -1.13 -4.24
N VAL A 77 -16.05 -1.72 -3.25
CA VAL A 77 -14.70 -1.28 -2.87
C VAL A 77 -13.70 -1.39 -4.04
N ARG A 78 -13.81 -2.43 -4.87
CA ARG A 78 -12.94 -2.59 -6.04
C ARG A 78 -13.16 -1.51 -7.09
N LEU A 79 -14.42 -1.16 -7.38
CA LEU A 79 -14.74 -0.07 -8.31
C LEU A 79 -14.29 1.28 -7.75
N ALA A 80 -14.52 1.54 -6.46
CA ALA A 80 -14.06 2.77 -5.81
C ALA A 80 -12.52 2.88 -5.84
N SER A 81 -11.79 1.79 -5.60
CA SER A 81 -10.33 1.75 -5.70
C SER A 81 -9.85 2.03 -7.13
N GLN A 82 -10.47 1.42 -8.14
CA GLN A 82 -10.14 1.68 -9.55
C GLN A 82 -10.38 3.16 -9.93
N LEU A 83 -11.46 3.75 -9.44
CA LEU A 83 -11.76 5.18 -9.65
C LEU A 83 -10.73 6.07 -8.96
N LEU A 84 -10.30 5.73 -7.74
CA LEU A 84 -9.26 6.47 -7.02
C LEU A 84 -7.92 6.43 -7.78
N LYS A 85 -7.51 5.25 -8.27
CA LYS A 85 -6.29 5.08 -9.08
C LYS A 85 -6.32 5.99 -10.31
N GLN A 86 -7.46 6.02 -11.03
CA GLN A 86 -7.64 6.92 -12.18
C GLN A 86 -7.63 8.41 -11.78
N HIS A 87 -8.23 8.76 -10.65
CA HIS A 87 -8.31 10.14 -10.18
C HIS A 87 -6.93 10.68 -9.75
N ARG A 88 -6.12 9.86 -9.06
CA ARG A 88 -4.76 10.20 -8.62
C ARG A 88 -3.72 10.06 -9.74
N GLY A 89 -3.98 9.19 -10.72
CA GLY A 89 -2.99 8.82 -11.74
C GLY A 89 -1.86 7.94 -11.20
N ASP A 90 -2.11 7.19 -10.12
CA ASP A 90 -1.16 6.28 -9.50
C ASP A 90 -1.87 4.94 -9.17
N ASP A 91 -1.36 3.85 -9.75
CA ASP A 91 -1.94 2.51 -9.64
C ASP A 91 -1.66 1.81 -8.31
N ARG A 92 -0.81 2.40 -7.46
CA ARG A 92 -0.48 1.87 -6.13
C ARG A 92 -1.57 2.12 -5.09
N TRP A 93 -2.56 2.97 -5.38
CA TRP A 93 -3.57 3.33 -4.39
C TRP A 93 -4.51 2.18 -4.01
N GLU A 94 -4.51 1.80 -2.73
CA GLU A 94 -5.39 0.76 -2.20
C GLU A 94 -6.45 1.34 -1.23
N LEU A 95 -7.65 0.77 -1.27
CA LEU A 95 -8.74 1.12 -0.37
C LEU A 95 -9.04 -0.06 0.56
N ASN A 96 -8.94 0.18 1.85
CA ASN A 96 -9.32 -0.77 2.88
C ASN A 96 -10.62 -0.32 3.53
N VAL A 97 -11.60 -1.21 3.64
CA VAL A 97 -12.88 -0.89 4.28
C VAL A 97 -13.02 -1.74 5.53
N MET A 98 -13.24 -1.09 6.66
CA MET A 98 -13.34 -1.74 7.97
C MET A 98 -14.36 -1.03 8.85
N THR A 99 -14.68 -1.60 10.02
CA THR A 99 -15.54 -0.91 10.98
C THR A 99 -14.79 0.21 11.69
N ALA A 100 -15.51 1.16 12.28
CA ALA A 100 -14.90 2.19 13.13
C ALA A 100 -14.11 1.58 14.31
N ASP A 101 -14.60 0.48 14.89
CA ASP A 101 -13.93 -0.23 15.97
C ASP A 101 -12.63 -0.88 15.49
N ASP A 102 -12.64 -1.50 14.30
CA ASP A 102 -11.45 -2.09 13.69
C ASP A 102 -10.40 -1.04 13.33
N LEU A 103 -10.82 0.12 12.82
CA LEU A 103 -9.93 1.24 12.52
C LEU A 103 -9.23 1.75 13.79
N GLN A 104 -9.98 1.90 14.89
CA GLN A 104 -9.41 2.28 16.17
C GLN A 104 -8.42 1.23 16.68
N ALA A 105 -8.75 -0.06 16.56
CA ALA A 105 -7.85 -1.14 16.95
C ALA A 105 -6.56 -1.16 16.10
N LYS A 106 -6.67 -0.90 14.78
CA LYS A 106 -5.54 -0.77 13.87
C LYS A 106 -4.62 0.38 14.29
N HIS A 107 -5.17 1.56 14.54
CA HIS A 107 -4.37 2.71 15.01
C HIS A 107 -3.67 2.45 16.34
N GLN A 108 -4.32 1.78 17.29
CA GLN A 108 -3.68 1.41 18.55
C GLN A 108 -2.53 0.42 18.34
N ALA A 109 -2.69 -0.55 17.44
CA ALA A 109 -1.64 -1.50 17.10
C ALA A 109 -0.46 -0.82 16.39
N GLU A 110 -0.73 0.11 15.47
CA GLU A 110 0.29 0.90 14.77
C GLU A 110 1.07 1.80 15.74
N ALA A 111 0.37 2.51 16.63
CA ALA A 111 1.00 3.33 17.66
C ALA A 111 1.92 2.49 18.56
N HIS A 112 1.46 1.31 18.99
CA HIS A 112 2.28 0.43 19.81
C HIS A 112 3.50 -0.12 19.05
N ALA A 113 3.33 -0.48 17.77
CA ALA A 113 4.43 -0.92 16.92
C ALA A 113 5.47 0.20 16.68
N ALA A 114 5.02 1.44 16.54
CA ALA A 114 5.90 2.60 16.43
C ALA A 114 6.69 2.84 17.73
N ILE A 115 6.01 2.78 18.90
CA ILE A 115 6.66 2.87 20.22
C ILE A 115 7.74 1.80 20.39
N ASP A 116 7.42 0.54 20.08
CA ASP A 116 8.36 -0.58 20.15
C ASP A 116 9.58 -0.35 19.24
N THR A 117 9.34 0.15 18.02
CA THR A 117 10.39 0.47 17.05
C THR A 117 11.28 1.59 17.58
N PHE A 118 10.71 2.69 18.08
CA PHE A 118 11.47 3.81 18.61
C PHE A 118 12.28 3.42 19.85
N THR A 119 11.68 2.69 20.79
CA THR A 119 12.37 2.19 21.99
C THR A 119 13.55 1.30 21.60
N LYS A 120 13.37 0.42 20.62
CA LYS A 120 14.41 -0.53 20.17
C LYS A 120 15.56 0.14 19.43
N TYR A 121 15.27 1.10 18.55
CA TYR A 121 16.25 1.65 17.60
C TYR A 121 16.82 3.01 17.99
N LEU A 122 16.08 3.81 18.77
CA LEU A 122 16.49 5.16 19.17
C LEU A 122 17.06 5.22 20.58
N ASP A 123 17.03 4.13 21.34
CA ASP A 123 17.53 4.07 22.73
C ASP A 123 16.92 5.18 23.60
N ILE A 124 15.59 5.25 23.55
CA ILE A 124 14.73 6.13 24.33
C ILE A 124 13.79 5.30 25.21
N ASP A 125 13.22 5.90 26.24
CA ASP A 125 12.21 5.24 27.06
C ASP A 125 10.81 5.27 26.38
N GLU A 126 9.92 4.41 26.89
CA GLU A 126 8.56 4.24 26.37
C GLU A 126 7.71 5.50 26.53
N ASP A 127 7.93 6.26 27.61
CA ASP A 127 7.23 7.52 27.89
C ASP A 127 7.58 8.55 26.80
N PHE A 128 8.86 8.68 26.46
CA PHE A 128 9.33 9.59 25.41
C PHE A 128 8.92 9.10 24.01
N ALA A 129 8.94 7.80 23.74
CA ALA A 129 8.45 7.24 22.49
C ALA A 129 6.95 7.51 22.29
N THR A 130 6.16 7.46 23.37
CA THR A 130 4.73 7.79 23.33
C THR A 130 4.50 9.24 22.94
N VAL A 131 5.28 10.18 23.50
CA VAL A 131 5.21 11.60 23.12
C VAL A 131 5.48 11.80 21.63
N LEU A 132 6.50 11.13 21.07
CA LEU A 132 6.80 11.23 19.64
C LEU A 132 5.62 10.74 18.77
N VAL A 133 4.98 9.64 19.16
CA VAL A 133 3.80 9.12 18.44
C VAL A 133 2.59 10.03 18.58
N GLU A 134 2.38 10.66 19.75
CA GLU A 134 1.31 11.64 19.96
C GLU A 134 1.50 12.92 19.15
N GLU A 135 2.76 13.34 18.93
CA GLU A 135 3.13 14.44 18.03
C GLU A 135 3.02 14.06 16.55
N GLY A 136 2.70 12.79 16.24
CA GLY A 136 2.41 12.31 14.89
C GLY A 136 3.56 11.60 14.19
N PHE A 137 4.67 11.33 14.88
CA PHE A 137 5.78 10.55 14.32
C PHE A 137 5.48 9.05 14.40
N SER A 138 5.44 8.39 13.25
CA SER A 138 5.11 6.98 13.14
C SER A 138 6.26 6.13 12.59
N THR A 139 7.25 6.76 11.93
CA THR A 139 8.37 6.05 11.30
C THR A 139 9.74 6.63 11.66
N LEU A 140 10.80 5.83 11.48
CA LEU A 140 12.18 6.27 11.70
C LEU A 140 12.63 7.27 10.62
N GLU A 141 12.07 7.14 9.42
CA GLU A 141 12.31 8.00 8.27
C GLU A 141 11.84 9.42 8.52
N GLU A 142 10.63 9.60 9.05
CA GLU A 142 10.12 10.91 9.45
C GLU A 142 11.08 11.59 10.43
N LEU A 143 11.45 10.91 11.50
CA LEU A 143 12.40 11.44 12.50
C LEU A 143 13.76 11.76 11.89
N ALA A 144 14.25 10.97 10.94
CA ALA A 144 15.54 11.19 10.29
C ALA A 144 15.55 12.41 9.35
N TYR A 145 14.44 12.72 8.68
CA TYR A 145 14.40 13.68 7.57
C TYR A 145 13.52 14.92 7.78
N VAL A 146 12.63 14.93 8.78
CA VAL A 146 11.80 16.09 9.13
C VAL A 146 12.66 17.33 9.45
N PRO A 147 12.18 18.55 9.17
CA PRO A 147 12.87 19.76 9.58
C PRO A 147 13.14 19.81 11.08
N ILE A 148 14.37 20.16 11.48
CA ILE A 148 14.80 20.25 12.89
C ILE A 148 13.85 21.13 13.72
N LYS A 149 13.28 22.16 13.10
CA LYS A 149 12.36 23.08 13.78
C LYS A 149 11.11 22.39 14.30
N GLU A 150 10.58 21.39 13.59
CA GLU A 150 9.38 20.67 14.01
C GLU A 150 9.67 19.79 15.22
N LEU A 151 10.84 19.13 15.25
CA LEU A 151 11.28 18.36 16.42
C LEU A 151 11.57 19.25 17.63
N LEU A 152 12.04 20.49 17.43
CA LEU A 152 12.28 21.46 18.51
C LEU A 152 10.99 22.06 19.08
N GLU A 153 9.84 21.90 18.41
CA GLU A 153 8.55 22.34 18.95
C GLU A 153 7.99 21.36 19.98
N ILE A 154 8.49 20.11 20.00
CA ILE A 154 8.10 19.09 20.96
C ILE A 154 8.65 19.43 22.34
N ASP A 155 7.78 19.39 23.36
CA ASP A 155 8.16 19.68 24.73
C ASP A 155 9.18 18.65 25.26
N GLY A 156 10.29 19.15 25.81
CA GLY A 156 11.38 18.32 26.32
C GLY A 156 12.51 18.00 25.32
N LEU A 157 12.42 18.47 24.07
CA LEU A 157 13.51 18.38 23.09
C LEU A 157 14.34 19.67 22.99
N ASP A 158 15.66 19.50 23.01
CA ASP A 158 16.65 20.56 22.76
C ASP A 158 17.48 20.25 21.48
N GLU A 159 18.29 21.21 21.03
CA GLU A 159 19.06 21.04 19.78
C GLU A 159 19.98 19.81 19.81
N ASP A 160 20.61 19.55 20.97
CA ASP A 160 21.56 18.44 21.14
C ASP A 160 20.84 17.08 21.11
N THR A 161 19.69 16.96 21.78
CA THR A 161 18.87 15.73 21.81
C THR A 161 18.23 15.45 20.45
N VAL A 162 17.75 16.47 19.74
CA VAL A 162 17.21 16.32 18.38
C VAL A 162 18.30 15.84 17.43
N GLU A 163 19.50 16.42 17.48
CA GLU A 163 20.61 15.97 16.62
C GLU A 163 20.99 14.52 16.91
N ALA A 164 21.10 14.15 18.19
CA ALA A 164 21.38 12.78 18.60
C ALA A 164 20.29 11.80 18.15
N LEU A 165 19.02 12.17 18.29
CA LEU A 165 17.88 11.34 17.87
C LEU A 165 17.89 11.12 16.35
N ARG A 166 18.20 12.15 15.57
CA ARG A 166 18.34 12.04 14.11
C ARG A 166 19.51 11.15 13.70
N GLU A 167 20.65 11.27 14.38
CA GLU A 167 21.80 10.40 14.11
C GLU A 167 21.47 8.94 14.40
N ARG A 168 20.78 8.67 15.52
CA ARG A 168 20.33 7.32 15.87
C ARG A 168 19.32 6.77 14.86
N ALA A 169 18.34 7.58 14.45
CA ALA A 169 17.36 7.18 13.43
C ALA A 169 18.06 6.81 12.11
N LYS A 170 18.99 7.63 11.63
CA LYS A 170 19.77 7.34 10.41
C LYS A 170 20.65 6.10 10.55
N ALA A 171 21.28 5.92 11.71
CA ALA A 171 22.10 4.73 12.00
C ALA A 171 21.25 3.46 12.04
N ALA A 172 20.05 3.53 12.62
CA ALA A 172 19.08 2.45 12.65
C ALA A 172 18.60 2.09 11.24
N LEU A 173 18.22 3.08 10.42
CA LEU A 173 17.85 2.86 9.02
C LEU A 173 18.98 2.22 8.22
N THR A 174 20.22 2.66 8.42
CA THR A 174 21.38 2.05 7.76
C THR A 174 21.58 0.61 8.21
N THR A 175 21.42 0.33 9.50
CA THR A 175 21.54 -1.03 10.05
C THR A 175 20.43 -1.94 9.53
N LEU A 176 19.21 -1.42 9.41
CA LEU A 176 18.07 -2.13 8.82
C LEU A 176 18.30 -2.43 7.34
N ALA A 177 18.78 -1.46 6.57
CA ALA A 177 19.12 -1.65 5.17
C ALA A 177 20.24 -2.70 5.00
N LEU A 178 21.30 -2.64 5.82
CA LEU A 178 22.37 -3.63 5.82
C LEU A 178 21.88 -5.02 6.24
N ALA A 179 21.03 -5.12 7.27
CA ALA A 179 20.45 -6.38 7.69
C ALA A 179 19.54 -6.98 6.60
N GLN A 180 18.81 -6.14 5.87
CA GLN A 180 18.04 -6.57 4.71
C GLN A 180 18.96 -7.08 3.60
N GLU A 181 20.04 -6.35 3.28
CA GLU A 181 21.05 -6.80 2.32
C GLU A 181 21.78 -8.09 2.75
N GLU A 182 22.09 -8.25 4.04
CA GLU A 182 22.72 -9.46 4.58
C GLU A 182 21.76 -10.65 4.62
N SER A 183 20.47 -10.41 4.90
CA SER A 183 19.43 -11.45 4.82
C SER A 183 19.25 -11.96 3.39
N LEU A 184 19.52 -11.11 2.40
CA LEU A 184 19.59 -11.46 1.00
C LEU A 184 20.90 -12.20 0.64
N GLY A 185 21.99 -12.02 1.38
CA GLY A 185 23.24 -12.78 1.21
C GLY A 185 23.75 -12.82 -0.24
N ASP A 186 24.06 -14.04 -0.73
CA ASP A 186 24.37 -14.33 -2.15
C ASP A 186 23.10 -14.44 -3.03
N ASN A 187 21.91 -14.46 -2.41
CA ASN A 187 20.62 -14.53 -3.09
C ASN A 187 20.12 -13.14 -3.50
N LYS A 188 20.96 -12.34 -4.15
CA LYS A 188 20.52 -11.12 -4.81
C LYS A 188 19.97 -11.49 -6.19
N PRO A 189 18.80 -10.97 -6.60
CA PRO A 189 18.31 -11.19 -7.95
C PRO A 189 19.33 -10.60 -8.93
N ALA A 190 19.76 -11.40 -9.89
CA ALA A 190 20.68 -11.00 -10.94
C ALA A 190 19.99 -10.01 -11.90
N ASP A 191 20.81 -9.25 -12.63
CA ASP A 191 20.35 -8.17 -13.50
C ASP A 191 19.39 -8.66 -14.59
N ASP A 192 19.53 -9.91 -15.02
CA ASP A 192 18.61 -10.56 -15.96
C ASP A 192 17.20 -10.65 -15.37
N LEU A 193 17.07 -11.19 -14.16
CA LEU A 193 15.79 -11.31 -13.45
C LEU A 193 15.18 -9.93 -13.18
N LEU A 194 16.00 -8.96 -12.74
CA LEU A 194 15.55 -7.58 -12.47
C LEU A 194 15.06 -6.83 -13.72
N ASN A 195 15.53 -7.20 -14.91
CA ASN A 195 15.13 -6.60 -16.18
C ASN A 195 13.97 -7.33 -16.85
N LEU A 196 13.39 -8.37 -16.21
CA LEU A 196 12.24 -9.09 -16.73
C LEU A 196 11.02 -8.15 -16.82
N PRO A 197 10.44 -7.95 -18.02
CA PRO A 197 9.30 -7.06 -18.17
C PRO A 197 8.07 -7.62 -17.45
N GLY A 198 7.48 -6.81 -16.57
CA GLY A 198 6.35 -7.19 -15.72
C GLY A 198 6.75 -7.67 -14.33
N LEU A 199 8.04 -7.81 -14.03
CA LEU A 199 8.53 -8.10 -12.68
C LEU A 199 8.91 -6.82 -11.95
N GLU A 200 8.26 -6.53 -10.83
CA GLU A 200 8.64 -5.41 -9.97
C GLU A 200 9.90 -5.75 -9.16
N ARG A 201 10.74 -4.76 -8.84
CA ARG A 201 11.96 -4.96 -8.05
C ARG A 201 11.67 -5.63 -6.70
N SER A 202 10.65 -5.16 -5.99
CA SER A 202 10.20 -5.74 -4.72
C SER A 202 9.87 -7.24 -4.84
N MET A 203 9.26 -7.65 -5.95
CA MET A 203 8.93 -9.05 -6.25
C MET A 203 10.17 -9.89 -6.60
N ALA A 204 11.12 -9.32 -7.35
CA ALA A 204 12.38 -9.99 -7.66
C ALA A 204 13.17 -10.33 -6.38
N PHE A 205 13.15 -9.45 -5.37
CA PHE A 205 13.77 -9.74 -4.07
C PHE A 205 13.02 -10.83 -3.28
N LYS A 206 11.69 -10.90 -3.37
CA LYS A 206 10.89 -11.98 -2.77
C LYS A 206 11.20 -13.35 -3.43
N LEU A 207 11.42 -13.37 -4.74
CA LEU A 207 11.85 -14.56 -5.48
C LEU A 207 13.27 -15.00 -5.06
N ALA A 208 14.19 -14.04 -4.98
CA ALA A 208 15.57 -14.30 -4.61
C ALA A 208 15.69 -14.80 -3.17
N ALA A 209 14.85 -14.32 -2.24
CA ALA A 209 14.78 -14.87 -0.88
C ALA A 209 14.46 -16.39 -0.83
N ARG A 210 13.89 -16.96 -1.90
CA ARG A 210 13.64 -18.41 -2.06
C ARG A 210 14.72 -19.14 -2.88
N GLY A 211 15.81 -18.47 -3.19
CA GLY A 211 16.91 -19.00 -4.01
C GLY A 211 16.71 -18.85 -5.51
N VAL A 212 15.63 -18.19 -5.97
CA VAL A 212 15.42 -17.88 -7.39
C VAL A 212 16.14 -16.58 -7.73
N CYS A 213 17.40 -16.68 -8.10
CA CYS A 213 18.26 -15.50 -8.25
C CYS A 213 18.43 -15.08 -9.70
N THR A 214 18.28 -16.00 -10.65
CA THR A 214 18.47 -15.72 -12.08
C THR A 214 17.17 -15.91 -12.87
N LEU A 215 17.17 -15.44 -14.13
CA LEU A 215 16.06 -15.61 -15.06
C LEU A 215 15.86 -17.10 -15.41
N GLU A 216 16.95 -17.88 -15.42
CA GLU A 216 16.94 -19.34 -15.59
C GLU A 216 16.31 -20.05 -14.39
N ASP A 217 16.68 -19.65 -13.17
CA ASP A 217 16.08 -20.23 -11.95
C ASP A 217 14.56 -20.04 -11.93
N LEU A 218 14.07 -18.88 -12.40
CA LEU A 218 12.65 -18.58 -12.50
C LEU A 218 11.97 -19.42 -13.60
N ALA A 219 12.65 -19.65 -14.73
CA ALA A 219 12.14 -20.48 -15.82
C ALA A 219 11.98 -21.96 -15.41
N GLU A 220 12.77 -22.42 -14.44
CA GLU A 220 12.70 -23.78 -13.89
C GLU A 220 11.58 -23.97 -12.87
N GLN A 221 11.03 -22.90 -12.28
CA GLN A 221 9.93 -22.99 -11.31
C GLN A 221 8.59 -23.40 -11.95
N GLY A 222 7.72 -24.00 -11.13
CA GLY A 222 6.29 -24.15 -11.38
C GLY A 222 5.47 -23.02 -10.75
N VAL A 223 4.21 -22.87 -11.17
CA VAL A 223 3.25 -21.93 -10.56
C VAL A 223 3.04 -22.29 -9.08
N ASP A 224 2.94 -23.57 -8.77
CA ASP A 224 2.75 -24.09 -7.42
C ASP A 224 3.94 -23.74 -6.48
N ASP A 225 5.16 -23.64 -7.01
CA ASP A 225 6.36 -23.30 -6.22
C ASP A 225 6.40 -21.81 -5.82
N LEU A 226 5.66 -20.97 -6.56
CA LEU A 226 5.57 -19.52 -6.36
C LEU A 226 4.27 -19.08 -5.68
N ALA A 227 3.30 -19.98 -5.50
CA ALA A 227 1.97 -19.68 -4.95
C ALA A 227 2.00 -19.12 -3.51
N ASP A 228 3.01 -19.48 -2.73
CA ASP A 228 3.15 -18.99 -1.35
C ASP A 228 3.76 -17.57 -1.26
N ILE A 229 4.01 -16.88 -2.38
CA ILE A 229 4.56 -15.52 -2.38
C ILE A 229 3.42 -14.51 -2.25
N GLU A 230 3.35 -13.84 -1.10
CA GLU A 230 2.36 -12.77 -0.88
C GLU A 230 2.48 -11.65 -1.93
N GLY A 231 1.38 -11.41 -2.64
CA GLY A 231 1.29 -10.41 -3.71
C GLY A 231 1.56 -10.94 -5.12
N LEU A 232 1.79 -12.25 -5.29
CA LEU A 232 1.92 -12.90 -6.59
C LEU A 232 0.72 -13.82 -6.82
N SER A 233 -0.14 -13.50 -7.80
CA SER A 233 -1.24 -14.41 -8.16
C SER A 233 -0.74 -15.59 -9.02
N ASP A 234 -1.45 -16.72 -8.99
CA ASP A 234 -1.14 -17.87 -9.85
C ASP A 234 -1.06 -17.51 -11.34
N GLU A 235 -1.92 -16.58 -11.79
CA GLU A 235 -1.92 -16.07 -13.16
C GLU A 235 -0.64 -15.26 -13.45
N GLN A 236 -0.26 -14.35 -12.56
CA GLN A 236 0.96 -13.55 -12.69
C GLN A 236 2.22 -14.41 -12.61
N ALA A 237 2.25 -15.39 -11.71
CA ALA A 237 3.33 -16.37 -11.61
C ALA A 237 3.50 -17.15 -12.93
N GLY A 238 2.40 -17.61 -13.51
CA GLY A 238 2.41 -18.28 -14.81
C GLY A 238 2.91 -17.40 -15.95
N GLU A 239 2.48 -16.14 -16.01
CA GLU A 239 2.96 -15.16 -17.00
C GLU A 239 4.46 -14.89 -16.89
N LEU A 240 4.96 -14.69 -15.66
CA LEU A 240 6.38 -14.43 -15.40
C LEU A 240 7.26 -15.65 -15.72
N ILE A 241 6.84 -16.86 -15.34
CA ILE A 241 7.56 -18.11 -15.69
C ILE A 241 7.61 -18.29 -17.21
N MET A 242 6.50 -18.01 -17.90
CA MET A 242 6.45 -18.11 -19.37
C MET A 242 7.31 -17.03 -20.04
N ALA A 243 7.29 -15.80 -19.53
CA ALA A 243 8.18 -14.73 -19.99
C ALA A 243 9.65 -15.11 -19.78
N ALA A 244 9.97 -15.68 -18.62
CA ALA A 244 11.30 -16.15 -18.28
C ALA A 244 11.78 -17.26 -19.24
N ARG A 245 10.98 -18.31 -19.42
CA ARG A 245 11.23 -19.40 -20.40
C ARG A 245 11.39 -18.87 -21.81
N ASN A 246 10.57 -17.89 -22.20
CA ASN A 246 10.64 -17.32 -23.53
C ASN A 246 12.00 -16.66 -23.79
N ILE A 247 12.52 -15.91 -22.82
CA ILE A 247 13.82 -15.24 -22.92
C ILE A 247 14.96 -16.27 -22.87
N CYS A 248 14.93 -17.23 -21.94
CA CYS A 248 15.98 -18.25 -21.81
C CYS A 248 16.05 -19.20 -23.02
N TRP A 249 14.92 -19.61 -23.61
CA TRP A 249 14.89 -20.62 -24.67
C TRP A 249 14.77 -20.05 -26.09
N PHE A 250 14.28 -18.82 -26.25
CA PHE A 250 14.10 -18.20 -27.56
C PHE A 250 14.86 -16.86 -27.74
N GLY A 251 15.66 -16.45 -26.76
CA GLY A 251 16.46 -15.21 -26.76
C GLY A 251 17.60 -15.15 -27.79
N ASP A 252 18.01 -16.28 -28.38
CA ASP A 252 19.06 -16.35 -29.42
C ASP A 252 18.63 -15.79 -30.79
N ASN A 253 17.43 -15.21 -30.91
CA ASN A 253 16.88 -14.66 -32.17
C ASN A 253 16.78 -13.12 -32.21
N ALA A 254 17.78 -12.41 -31.66
CA ALA A 254 17.91 -10.95 -31.80
C ALA A 254 19.31 -10.53 -32.25
#